data_AF-A4K7Z1-F1
#
_entry.id   AF-A4K7Z1-F1
#
_cell.length_a   1.000
_cell.length_b   1.000
_cell.length_c   1.000
_cell.angle_alpha   90.00
_cell.angle_beta   90.00
_cell.angle_gamma   90.00
#
_symmetry.space_group_name_H-M   'P 1'
#
loop_
_entity.id
_entity.type
_entity.pdbx_description
1 polymer ?
#
loop_
_entity_poly.entity_id
_entity_poly.type
_entity_poly.pdbx_seq_one_letter_code
_entity_poly.pdbx_strand_id
1 'polypeptide(L)'
;MQESLIDEMNIRRRHDEKNMKTASTQSLNNLNLQSKEFKIAEQTNSSSPDNDKHRFVHDVVWCDLAEQFRLNLITQLDEHLKVSLNDLVSTAISRDSYLQNTQALNDWMTDKQKTDCKSLTSHSLPTKHYRTRDSVLTTLFQISHIRTVYNIFVAVTIIFSANTVIQGFIDPKINLYAYDMDILRFTFGNLDDVFRIWLSMKMSTIFIPFWGVLLWMAYRPKIGKKICSTDWVFFIAYIIYQVVFFMTSFRFTIICDLPPASTAIVTGEQVRLIMKSHAFVRYAIGRIFEEGQDESTPPSPTTTVTAAINNHHHVNQSNSCVTELEEFPNFSRYLYFLLAPTLVYREKYPRTRSIRWYFVFSNFLQGSGRGWNVAIWILLFIGWGQMICLYSMEWYARKNCPPVMDGYLNFFMPHIILCPSTNYTGHG
;
A
#
# COMPACT_ATOMS: atom_id res chain seq x y z
N MET A 1 2.48 -10.60 -31.28
CA MET A 1 2.61 -11.85 -30.47
C MET A 1 1.41 -12.08 -29.56
N GLN A 2 0.93 -11.09 -28.80
CA GLN A 2 -0.22 -11.29 -27.92
C GLN A 2 -1.58 -11.27 -28.66
N GLU A 3 -1.75 -10.40 -29.68
CA GLU A 3 -2.95 -10.40 -30.54
C GLU A 3 -3.11 -11.70 -31.36
N SER A 4 -2.01 -12.23 -31.90
CA SER A 4 -2.04 -13.49 -32.67
C SER A 4 -2.52 -14.70 -31.85
N LEU A 5 -2.28 -14.72 -30.55
CA LEU A 5 -2.81 -15.76 -29.65
C LEU A 5 -4.31 -15.61 -29.40
N ILE A 6 -4.82 -14.37 -29.31
CA ILE A 6 -6.25 -14.11 -29.11
C ILE A 6 -7.05 -14.51 -30.36
N ASP A 7 -6.54 -14.22 -31.56
CA ASP A 7 -7.15 -14.68 -32.80
C ASP A 7 -7.12 -16.21 -32.94
N GLU A 8 -6.02 -16.88 -32.59
CA GLU A 8 -5.98 -18.35 -32.63
C GLU A 8 -7.02 -18.97 -31.67
N MET A 9 -7.18 -18.42 -30.46
CA MET A 9 -8.21 -18.85 -29.51
C MET A 9 -9.65 -18.60 -30.03
N ASN A 10 -9.90 -17.45 -30.67
CA ASN A 10 -11.20 -17.14 -31.26
C ASN A 10 -11.52 -17.97 -32.52
N ILE A 11 -10.49 -18.45 -33.24
CA ILE A 11 -10.65 -19.40 -34.34
C ILE A 11 -11.00 -20.79 -33.78
N ARG A 12 -10.28 -21.28 -32.76
CA ARG A 12 -10.60 -22.57 -32.10
C ARG A 12 -12.02 -22.59 -31.54
N ARG A 13 -12.43 -21.57 -30.75
CA ARG A 13 -13.80 -21.51 -30.19
C ARG A 13 -14.88 -21.59 -31.28
N ARG A 14 -14.70 -20.89 -32.40
CA ARG A 14 -15.65 -20.94 -33.54
C ARG A 14 -15.63 -22.28 -34.28
N HIS A 15 -14.52 -23.01 -34.24
CA HIS A 15 -14.44 -24.38 -34.76
C HIS A 15 -15.18 -25.36 -33.84
N ASP A 16 -15.02 -25.24 -32.52
CA ASP A 16 -15.67 -26.10 -31.54
C ASP A 16 -17.19 -25.89 -31.51
N GLU A 17 -17.67 -24.64 -31.58
CA GLU A 17 -19.10 -24.35 -31.73
C GLU A 17 -19.71 -24.94 -33.01
N LYS A 18 -18.98 -24.90 -34.13
CA LYS A 18 -19.43 -25.54 -35.38
C LYS A 18 -19.51 -27.05 -35.22
N ASN A 19 -18.47 -27.68 -34.66
CA ASN A 19 -18.44 -29.13 -34.42
C ASN A 19 -19.62 -29.57 -33.53
N MET A 20 -19.90 -28.84 -32.44
CA MET A 20 -20.98 -29.17 -31.52
C MET A 20 -22.37 -29.01 -32.17
N LYS A 21 -22.57 -27.95 -32.98
CA LYS A 21 -23.81 -27.77 -33.76
C LYS A 21 -24.00 -28.90 -34.77
N THR A 22 -22.97 -29.26 -35.53
CA THR A 22 -23.02 -30.38 -36.50
C THR A 22 -23.34 -31.71 -35.80
N ALA A 23 -22.68 -32.02 -34.69
CA ALA A 23 -22.93 -33.25 -33.92
C ALA A 23 -24.37 -33.31 -33.38
N SER A 24 -24.90 -32.19 -32.86
CA SER A 24 -26.29 -32.09 -32.40
C SER A 24 -27.29 -32.29 -33.55
N THR A 25 -27.08 -31.65 -34.70
CA THR A 25 -27.94 -31.84 -35.88
C THR A 25 -27.90 -33.27 -36.41
N GLN A 26 -26.73 -33.93 -36.39
CA GLN A 26 -26.58 -35.32 -36.80
C GLN A 26 -27.28 -36.29 -35.84
N SER A 27 -27.19 -36.06 -34.53
CA SER A 27 -27.94 -36.81 -33.51
C SER A 27 -29.45 -36.67 -33.70
N LEU A 28 -29.95 -35.45 -33.94
CA LEU A 28 -31.37 -35.19 -34.18
C LEU A 28 -31.88 -35.86 -35.46
N ASN A 29 -31.06 -35.91 -36.50
CA ASN A 29 -31.39 -36.59 -37.76
C ASN A 29 -31.44 -38.12 -37.57
N ASN A 30 -30.51 -38.71 -36.81
CA ASN A 30 -30.53 -40.15 -36.50
C ASN A 30 -31.78 -40.55 -35.69
N LEU A 31 -32.16 -39.76 -34.69
CA LEU A 31 -33.39 -39.96 -33.92
C LEU A 31 -34.65 -39.88 -34.80
N ASN A 32 -34.70 -38.92 -35.73
CA ASN A 32 -35.78 -38.82 -36.70
C ASN A 32 -35.80 -39.97 -37.73
N LEU A 33 -34.63 -40.55 -38.06
CA LEU A 33 -34.55 -41.74 -38.92
C LEU A 33 -35.11 -42.97 -38.20
N GLN A 34 -34.65 -43.24 -36.97
CA GLN A 34 -35.17 -44.36 -36.15
C GLN A 34 -36.67 -44.23 -35.89
N SER A 35 -37.18 -43.01 -35.65
CA SER A 35 -38.63 -42.78 -35.50
C SER A 35 -39.41 -43.08 -36.79
N LYS A 36 -38.84 -42.84 -37.97
CA LYS A 36 -39.45 -43.22 -39.26
C LYS A 36 -39.41 -44.72 -39.49
N GLU A 37 -38.28 -45.39 -39.22
CA GLU A 37 -38.16 -46.85 -39.36
C GLU A 37 -39.16 -47.57 -38.45
N PHE A 38 -39.33 -47.12 -37.20
CA PHE A 38 -40.33 -47.67 -36.28
C PHE A 38 -41.76 -47.53 -36.81
N LYS A 39 -42.14 -46.37 -37.34
CA LYS A 39 -43.48 -46.15 -37.93
C LYS A 39 -43.74 -46.94 -39.21
N ILE A 40 -42.71 -47.23 -40.00
CA ILE A 40 -42.84 -48.05 -41.22
C ILE A 40 -43.03 -49.52 -40.86
N ALA A 41 -42.34 -50.01 -39.81
CA ALA A 41 -42.52 -51.38 -39.31
C ALA A 41 -43.92 -51.63 -38.70
N GLU A 42 -44.56 -50.58 -38.17
CA GLU A 42 -45.89 -50.65 -37.57
C GLU A 42 -47.03 -50.74 -38.62
N GLN A 43 -46.82 -50.21 -39.83
CA GLN A 43 -47.84 -50.23 -40.90
C GLN A 43 -47.88 -51.50 -41.76
N THR A 44 -46.86 -52.37 -41.71
CA THR A 44 -46.77 -53.56 -42.57
C THR A 44 -47.47 -54.81 -42.03
N ASN A 45 -48.04 -54.79 -40.82
CA ASN A 45 -48.58 -55.98 -40.18
C ASN A 45 -50.09 -55.92 -39.83
N SER A 46 -50.78 -57.01 -40.17
CA SER A 46 -52.16 -57.40 -39.81
C SER A 46 -53.33 -56.71 -40.54
N SER A 47 -53.69 -57.31 -41.67
CA SER A 47 -55.08 -57.39 -42.14
C SER A 47 -55.77 -58.65 -41.59
N SER A 48 -57.04 -58.50 -41.20
CA SER A 48 -58.03 -59.56 -40.87
C SER A 48 -58.01 -60.15 -39.44
N PRO A 49 -59.18 -60.44 -38.81
CA PRO A 49 -59.29 -60.57 -37.35
C PRO A 49 -59.78 -61.96 -36.86
N ASP A 50 -59.12 -62.50 -35.82
CA ASP A 50 -59.73 -63.41 -34.81
C ASP A 50 -58.78 -63.69 -33.62
N ASN A 51 -57.51 -63.28 -33.69
CA ASN A 51 -56.56 -63.43 -32.57
C ASN A 51 -56.72 -62.32 -31.49
N ASP A 52 -57.82 -61.56 -31.57
CA ASP A 52 -57.93 -60.23 -30.98
C ASP A 52 -58.03 -60.25 -29.45
N LYS A 53 -58.60 -61.29 -28.84
CA LYS A 53 -58.70 -61.35 -27.36
C LYS A 53 -57.35 -61.57 -26.67
N HIS A 54 -56.53 -62.49 -27.19
CA HIS A 54 -55.23 -62.79 -26.58
C HIS A 54 -54.20 -61.71 -26.90
N ARG A 55 -54.30 -61.09 -28.09
CA ARG A 55 -53.57 -59.89 -28.48
C ARG A 55 -53.98 -58.68 -27.61
N PHE A 56 -55.27 -58.42 -27.40
CA PHE A 56 -55.74 -57.30 -26.59
C PHE A 56 -55.27 -57.38 -25.13
N VAL A 57 -55.33 -58.56 -24.48
CA VAL A 57 -54.82 -58.70 -23.11
C VAL A 57 -53.29 -58.51 -23.06
N HIS A 58 -52.56 -59.03 -24.04
CA HIS A 58 -51.12 -58.83 -24.16
C HIS A 58 -50.77 -57.35 -24.37
N ASP A 59 -51.43 -56.69 -25.31
CA ASP A 59 -51.21 -55.28 -25.65
C ASP A 59 -51.56 -54.35 -24.47
N VAL A 60 -52.64 -54.64 -23.72
CA VAL A 60 -52.98 -53.90 -22.48
C VAL A 60 -51.93 -54.09 -21.38
N VAL A 61 -51.44 -55.31 -21.17
CA VAL A 61 -50.38 -55.59 -20.17
C VAL A 61 -49.04 -54.96 -20.57
N TRP A 62 -48.70 -54.95 -21.87
CA TRP A 62 -47.51 -54.26 -22.37
C TRP A 62 -47.65 -52.74 -22.32
N CYS A 63 -48.84 -52.18 -22.54
CA CYS A 63 -49.10 -50.77 -22.30
C CYS A 63 -48.89 -50.40 -20.82
N ASP A 64 -49.49 -51.15 -19.89
CA ASP A 64 -49.34 -50.88 -18.45
C ASP A 64 -47.88 -51.06 -17.98
N LEU A 65 -47.18 -52.12 -18.42
CA LEU A 65 -45.77 -52.30 -18.11
C LEU A 65 -44.88 -51.21 -18.72
N ALA A 66 -45.14 -50.79 -19.96
CA ALA A 66 -44.42 -49.70 -20.61
C ALA A 66 -44.70 -48.35 -19.90
N GLU A 67 -45.91 -48.12 -19.41
CA GLU A 67 -46.28 -46.92 -18.66
C GLU A 67 -45.67 -46.93 -17.25
N GLN A 68 -45.71 -48.04 -16.51
CA GLN A 68 -45.02 -48.20 -15.23
C GLN A 68 -43.50 -48.06 -15.36
N PHE A 69 -42.89 -48.69 -16.38
CA PHE A 69 -41.45 -48.58 -16.63
C PHE A 69 -41.07 -47.16 -17.05
N ARG A 70 -41.88 -46.50 -17.89
CA ARG A 70 -41.72 -45.09 -18.25
C ARG A 70 -41.83 -44.18 -17.03
N LEU A 71 -42.81 -44.39 -16.15
CA LEU A 71 -42.97 -43.60 -14.92
C LEU A 71 -41.77 -43.79 -13.97
N ASN A 72 -41.33 -45.03 -13.75
CA ASN A 72 -40.20 -45.33 -12.88
C ASN A 72 -38.85 -44.83 -13.47
N LEU A 73 -38.69 -44.88 -14.80
CA LEU A 73 -37.56 -44.24 -15.47
C LEU A 73 -37.62 -42.71 -15.32
N ILE A 74 -38.79 -42.10 -15.51
CA ILE A 74 -38.94 -40.65 -15.36
C ILE A 74 -38.62 -40.22 -13.92
N THR A 75 -39.09 -40.93 -12.89
CA THR A 75 -38.81 -40.57 -11.49
C THR A 75 -37.34 -40.81 -11.11
N GLN A 76 -36.74 -41.93 -11.51
CA GLN A 76 -35.32 -42.17 -11.26
C GLN A 76 -34.43 -41.17 -12.01
N LEU A 77 -34.74 -40.88 -13.28
CA LEU A 77 -34.00 -39.89 -14.07
C LEU A 77 -34.17 -38.49 -13.49
N ASP A 78 -35.38 -38.10 -13.06
CA ASP A 78 -35.66 -36.79 -12.46
C ASP A 78 -34.91 -36.60 -11.12
N GLU A 79 -34.91 -37.59 -10.22
CA GLU A 79 -34.11 -37.52 -8.99
C GLU A 79 -32.60 -37.50 -9.26
N HIS A 80 -32.11 -38.36 -10.15
CA HIS A 80 -30.68 -38.37 -10.48
C HIS A 80 -30.24 -37.08 -11.20
N LEU A 81 -31.11 -36.50 -12.04
CA LEU A 81 -30.91 -35.21 -12.69
C LEU A 81 -30.94 -34.08 -11.65
N LYS A 82 -31.91 -34.04 -10.73
CA LYS A 82 -31.99 -33.03 -9.65
C LYS A 82 -30.72 -33.02 -8.80
N VAL A 83 -30.22 -34.19 -8.38
CA VAL A 83 -28.99 -34.28 -7.59
C VAL A 83 -27.79 -33.79 -8.40
N SER A 84 -27.59 -34.29 -9.63
CA SER A 84 -26.47 -33.88 -10.49
C SER A 84 -26.54 -32.39 -10.89
N LEU A 85 -27.74 -31.85 -11.09
CA LEU A 85 -27.97 -30.46 -11.47
C LEU A 85 -27.80 -29.54 -10.26
N ASN A 86 -28.21 -29.93 -9.05
CA ASN A 86 -27.90 -29.19 -7.83
C ASN A 86 -26.40 -29.16 -7.53
N ASP A 87 -25.68 -30.28 -7.71
CA ASP A 87 -24.22 -30.31 -7.55
C ASP A 87 -23.52 -29.42 -8.60
N LEU A 88 -23.94 -29.52 -9.87
CA LEU A 88 -23.46 -28.67 -10.96
C LEU A 88 -23.78 -27.18 -10.71
N VAL A 89 -24.96 -26.85 -10.18
CA VAL A 89 -25.35 -25.49 -9.82
C VAL A 89 -24.54 -24.99 -8.63
N SER A 90 -24.26 -25.81 -7.61
CA SER A 90 -23.42 -25.41 -6.47
C SER A 90 -21.95 -25.19 -6.87
N THR A 91 -21.42 -26.02 -7.78
CA THR A 91 -20.08 -25.85 -8.34
C THR A 91 -20.03 -24.68 -9.34
N ALA A 92 -21.10 -24.41 -10.07
CA ALA A 92 -21.24 -23.20 -10.89
C ALA A 92 -21.30 -21.93 -10.03
N ILE A 93 -22.11 -21.89 -8.97
CA ILE A 93 -22.23 -20.73 -8.05
C ILE A 93 -20.91 -20.48 -7.29
N SER A 94 -20.21 -21.52 -6.84
CA SER A 94 -18.90 -21.36 -6.20
C SER A 94 -17.81 -20.91 -7.19
N ARG A 95 -17.86 -21.39 -8.44
CA ARG A 95 -16.96 -20.93 -9.52
C ARG A 95 -17.28 -19.52 -9.98
N ASP A 96 -18.55 -19.15 -10.07
CA ASP A 96 -19.01 -17.82 -10.47
C ASP A 96 -18.77 -16.81 -9.34
N SER A 97 -18.98 -17.17 -8.07
CA SER A 97 -18.55 -16.31 -6.95
C SER A 97 -17.02 -16.22 -6.82
N TYR A 98 -16.23 -17.23 -7.22
CA TYR A 98 -14.78 -17.10 -7.35
C TYR A 98 -14.40 -16.20 -8.53
N LEU A 99 -15.01 -16.38 -9.70
CA LEU A 99 -14.75 -15.57 -10.90
C LEU A 99 -15.23 -14.13 -10.74
N GLN A 100 -16.38 -13.90 -10.13
CA GLN A 100 -16.92 -12.58 -9.78
C GLN A 100 -16.12 -11.95 -8.65
N ASN A 101 -15.64 -12.71 -7.65
CA ASN A 101 -14.59 -12.19 -6.76
C ASN A 101 -13.34 -11.83 -7.56
N THR A 102 -12.92 -12.64 -8.54
CA THR A 102 -11.71 -12.41 -9.37
C THR A 102 -11.88 -11.27 -10.37
N GLN A 103 -13.08 -11.01 -10.85
CA GLN A 103 -13.42 -9.99 -11.84
C GLN A 103 -13.76 -8.67 -11.15
N ALA A 104 -14.46 -8.71 -10.01
CA ALA A 104 -14.40 -7.62 -9.05
C ALA A 104 -12.91 -7.35 -8.71
N LEU A 105 -12.10 -8.38 -8.43
CA LEU A 105 -10.63 -8.37 -8.28
C LEU A 105 -9.86 -8.08 -9.59
N ASN A 106 -10.51 -7.65 -10.67
CA ASN A 106 -9.91 -7.02 -11.86
C ASN A 106 -10.44 -5.58 -12.05
N ASP A 107 -11.70 -5.30 -11.69
CA ASP A 107 -12.32 -3.98 -11.89
C ASP A 107 -11.91 -2.91 -10.86
N TRP A 108 -11.69 -3.23 -9.56
CA TRP A 108 -10.98 -2.29 -8.66
C TRP A 108 -9.49 -2.02 -9.07
N MET A 109 -8.89 -2.69 -10.10
CA MET A 109 -7.45 -2.57 -10.56
C MET A 109 -7.28 -1.71 -11.80
N THR A 110 -8.28 -1.63 -12.66
CA THR A 110 -8.28 -0.82 -13.89
C THR A 110 -8.38 0.68 -13.57
N ASP A 111 -7.77 1.12 -12.46
CA ASP A 111 -7.64 2.51 -11.99
C ASP A 111 -6.53 3.29 -12.73
N LYS A 112 -6.36 2.93 -14.00
CA LYS A 112 -5.85 3.83 -15.04
C LYS A 112 -6.77 3.67 -16.24
N GLN A 113 -7.78 4.54 -16.32
CA GLN A 113 -8.25 4.98 -17.62
C GLN A 113 -7.01 5.42 -18.39
N LYS A 114 -6.75 4.79 -19.54
CA LYS A 114 -5.67 5.14 -20.43
C LYS A 114 -6.00 6.50 -21.02
N THR A 115 -5.56 7.58 -20.37
CA THR A 115 -5.48 8.89 -21.01
C THR A 115 -4.42 8.80 -22.09
N ASP A 116 -4.84 8.34 -23.28
CA ASP A 116 -4.18 8.62 -24.54
C ASP A 116 -4.29 10.13 -24.82
N CYS A 117 -3.63 10.93 -23.98
CA CYS A 117 -3.52 12.37 -24.12
C CYS A 117 -2.04 12.69 -24.26
N LYS A 118 -1.64 12.92 -25.51
CA LYS A 118 -0.37 13.58 -25.85
C LYS A 118 -0.48 15.06 -25.42
N SER A 119 -0.22 15.37 -24.16
CA SER A 119 0.16 16.73 -23.72
C SER A 119 1.67 16.74 -23.53
N LEU A 120 2.44 17.23 -24.50
CA LEU A 120 2.74 18.66 -24.67
C LEU A 120 2.94 19.38 -23.33
N THR A 121 4.22 19.70 -23.07
CA THR A 121 4.67 20.90 -22.34
C THR A 121 3.98 21.21 -21.00
N SER A 122 4.38 20.52 -19.94
CA SER A 122 4.37 21.11 -18.59
C SER A 122 5.65 20.74 -17.85
N HIS A 123 6.38 21.76 -17.37
CA HIS A 123 7.68 21.62 -16.73
C HIS A 123 7.58 21.26 -15.22
N SER A 124 6.49 20.60 -14.82
CA SER A 124 6.08 20.38 -13.42
C SER A 124 6.27 18.92 -12.97
N LEU A 125 6.85 18.72 -11.78
CA LEU A 125 6.99 17.40 -11.16
C LEU A 125 5.60 16.79 -10.81
N PRO A 126 5.39 15.47 -11.02
CA PRO A 126 4.12 14.81 -10.73
C PRO A 126 3.77 14.90 -9.24
N THR A 127 2.55 15.37 -8.94
CA THR A 127 2.12 15.67 -7.57
C THR A 127 1.75 14.41 -6.79
N LYS A 128 2.29 14.25 -5.57
CA LYS A 128 1.95 13.12 -4.69
C LYS A 128 0.51 13.21 -4.19
N HIS A 129 -0.40 12.45 -4.79
CA HIS A 129 -1.78 12.31 -4.32
C HIS A 129 -1.82 11.32 -3.14
N TYR A 130 -2.43 11.72 -2.02
CA TYR A 130 -2.60 10.83 -0.87
C TYR A 130 -3.83 9.95 -1.06
N ARG A 131 -3.68 8.65 -0.82
CA ARG A 131 -4.76 7.65 -0.87
C ARG A 131 -4.74 6.84 0.42
N THR A 132 -5.92 6.53 0.96
CA THR A 132 -6.06 5.71 2.18
C THR A 132 -5.80 4.26 1.88
N ARG A 133 -4.64 3.74 2.30
CA ARG A 133 -4.22 2.37 2.02
C ARG A 133 -3.50 1.83 3.25
N ASP A 134 -3.72 0.56 3.58
CA ASP A 134 -3.02 -0.11 4.67
C ASP A 134 -1.49 -0.14 4.45
N SER A 135 -0.74 -0.60 5.45
CA SER A 135 0.69 -0.85 5.26
C SER A 135 0.88 -2.14 4.46
N VAL A 136 1.92 -2.19 3.60
CA VAL A 136 2.21 -3.40 2.78
C VAL A 136 2.40 -4.61 3.68
N LEU A 137 3.09 -4.38 4.80
CA LEU A 137 3.39 -5.38 5.81
C LEU A 137 2.13 -5.90 6.50
N THR A 138 1.14 -5.04 6.76
CA THR A 138 -0.17 -5.44 7.31
C THR A 138 -0.90 -6.40 6.37
N THR A 139 -0.96 -6.08 5.07
CA THR A 139 -1.55 -7.00 4.07
C THR A 139 -0.70 -8.26 3.85
N LEU A 140 0.62 -8.18 4.01
CA LEU A 140 1.52 -9.31 3.85
C LEU A 140 1.42 -10.31 5.02
N PHE A 141 1.23 -9.85 6.26
CA PHE A 141 0.99 -10.69 7.44
C PHE A 141 -0.37 -11.41 7.44
N GLN A 142 -1.31 -11.02 6.58
CA GLN A 142 -2.54 -11.79 6.39
C GLN A 142 -2.25 -13.17 5.78
N ILE A 143 -1.23 -13.28 4.93
CA ILE A 143 -0.81 -14.53 4.30
C ILE A 143 -0.26 -15.50 5.37
N SER A 144 -0.79 -16.72 5.39
CA SER A 144 -0.43 -17.78 6.35
C SER A 144 1.08 -18.02 6.44
N HIS A 145 1.78 -18.15 5.30
CA HIS A 145 3.21 -18.40 5.25
C HIS A 145 4.06 -17.31 5.93
N ILE A 146 3.71 -16.03 5.73
CA ILE A 146 4.45 -14.92 6.36
C ILE A 146 4.08 -14.78 7.84
N ARG A 147 2.84 -15.13 8.22
CA ARG A 147 2.44 -15.24 9.63
C ARG A 147 3.25 -16.31 10.38
N THR A 148 3.58 -17.43 9.73
CA THR A 148 4.50 -18.44 10.31
C THR A 148 5.88 -17.85 10.56
N VAL A 149 6.45 -17.09 9.61
CA VAL A 149 7.75 -16.41 9.79
C VAL A 149 7.69 -15.39 10.94
N TYR A 150 6.62 -14.61 11.05
CA TYR A 150 6.40 -13.72 12.20
C TYR A 150 6.37 -14.48 13.53
N ASN A 151 5.62 -15.59 13.61
CA ASN A 151 5.56 -16.42 14.81
C ASN A 151 6.93 -17.04 15.16
N ILE A 152 7.75 -17.39 14.17
CA ILE A 152 9.13 -17.86 14.40
C ILE A 152 9.98 -16.75 15.02
N PHE A 153 9.93 -15.51 14.51
CA PHE A 153 10.66 -14.39 15.10
C PHE A 153 10.20 -14.07 16.54
N VAL A 154 8.90 -14.14 16.81
CA VAL A 154 8.36 -14.00 18.17
C VAL A 154 8.86 -15.13 19.08
N ALA A 155 8.82 -16.39 18.62
CA ALA A 155 9.31 -17.53 19.39
C ALA A 155 10.82 -17.44 19.68
N VAL A 156 11.64 -17.06 18.69
CA VAL A 156 13.08 -16.82 18.88
C VAL A 156 13.34 -15.69 19.87
N THR A 157 12.55 -14.62 19.82
CA THR A 157 12.64 -13.50 20.78
C THR A 157 12.31 -13.94 22.21
N ILE A 158 11.23 -14.72 22.37
CA ILE A 158 10.84 -15.30 23.67
C ILE A 158 11.94 -16.23 24.20
N ILE A 159 12.44 -17.16 23.38
CA ILE A 159 13.51 -18.09 23.77
C ILE A 159 14.78 -17.34 24.15
N PHE A 160 15.19 -16.32 23.39
CA PHE A 160 16.36 -15.52 23.71
C PHE A 160 16.18 -14.74 25.02
N SER A 161 15.02 -14.09 25.22
CA SER A 161 14.72 -13.40 26.48
C SER A 161 14.67 -14.35 27.69
N ALA A 162 14.08 -15.54 27.53
CA ALA A 162 14.03 -16.56 28.57
C ALA A 162 15.43 -17.08 28.91
N ASN A 163 16.28 -17.31 27.90
CA ASN A 163 17.68 -17.68 28.11
C ASN A 163 18.46 -16.60 28.86
N THR A 164 18.31 -15.32 28.50
CA THR A 164 18.96 -14.20 29.21
C THR A 164 18.50 -14.13 30.67
N VAL A 165 17.19 -14.26 30.92
CA VAL A 165 16.62 -14.28 32.28
C VAL A 165 17.13 -15.48 33.09
N ILE A 166 17.18 -16.68 32.49
CA ILE A 166 17.71 -17.89 33.15
C ILE A 166 19.19 -17.74 33.49
N GLN A 167 20.01 -17.20 32.59
CA GLN A 167 21.42 -16.90 32.88
C GLN A 167 21.57 -15.91 34.05
N GLY A 168 20.75 -14.86 34.08
CA GLY A 168 20.68 -13.91 35.19
C GLY A 168 20.14 -14.47 36.52
N PHE A 169 19.52 -15.65 36.52
CA PHE A 169 19.16 -16.39 37.75
C PHE A 169 20.23 -17.40 38.19
N ILE A 170 21.01 -17.95 37.25
CA ILE A 170 22.03 -18.98 37.54
C ILE A 170 23.32 -18.36 38.09
N ASP A 171 23.74 -17.21 37.55
CA ASP A 171 24.99 -16.55 37.95
C ASP A 171 24.73 -15.47 39.02
N PRO A 172 25.00 -15.70 40.32
CA PRO A 172 24.77 -14.70 41.39
C PRO A 172 25.71 -13.48 41.32
N LYS A 173 26.65 -13.46 40.37
CA LYS A 173 27.45 -12.26 40.01
C LYS A 173 26.74 -11.36 38.99
N ILE A 174 25.78 -11.91 38.23
CA ILE A 174 24.99 -11.22 37.22
C ILE A 174 23.64 -10.88 37.87
N ASN A 175 23.61 -9.84 38.72
CA ASN A 175 22.35 -9.29 39.21
C ASN A 175 21.57 -8.70 38.03
N LEU A 176 20.69 -9.50 37.43
CA LEU A 176 19.93 -9.21 36.20
C LEU A 176 19.29 -7.81 36.23
N TYR A 177 18.64 -7.45 37.34
CA TYR A 177 17.99 -6.15 37.54
C TYR A 177 18.94 -4.95 37.58
N ALA A 178 20.21 -5.14 37.96
CA ALA A 178 21.21 -4.07 37.94
C ALA A 178 21.76 -3.89 36.51
N TYR A 179 22.22 -4.98 35.90
CA TYR A 179 22.93 -4.92 34.61
C TYR A 179 22.06 -4.43 33.44
N ASP A 180 20.81 -4.88 33.34
CA ASP A 180 19.89 -4.42 32.29
C ASP A 180 19.57 -2.92 32.45
N MET A 181 19.38 -2.46 33.69
CA MET A 181 19.13 -1.05 33.98
C MET A 181 20.37 -0.18 33.78
N ASP A 182 21.57 -0.71 34.04
CA ASP A 182 22.83 -0.02 33.78
C ASP A 182 23.11 0.13 32.27
N ILE A 183 22.84 -0.90 31.45
CA ILE A 183 22.92 -0.76 29.97
C ILE A 183 21.86 0.22 29.45
N LEU A 184 20.62 0.12 29.92
CA LEU A 184 19.56 1.03 29.51
C LEU A 184 19.86 2.47 29.93
N ARG A 185 20.40 2.70 31.14
CA ARG A 185 20.84 4.01 31.63
C ARG A 185 22.07 4.53 30.89
N PHE A 186 23.01 3.65 30.54
CA PHE A 186 24.15 3.99 29.69
C PHE A 186 23.72 4.40 28.27
N THR A 187 22.62 3.82 27.77
CA THR A 187 22.14 4.02 26.39
C THR A 187 21.18 5.21 26.26
N PHE A 188 20.26 5.33 27.20
CA PHE A 188 19.16 6.31 27.26
C PHE A 188 19.28 7.29 28.44
N GLY A 189 20.48 7.50 29.00
CA GLY A 189 20.68 8.45 30.09
C GLY A 189 20.29 9.89 29.73
N ASN A 190 20.12 10.70 30.77
CA ASN A 190 19.76 12.13 30.71
C ASN A 190 18.43 12.40 29.95
N LEU A 191 17.40 11.56 30.14
CA LEU A 191 16.08 11.74 29.52
C LEU A 191 15.43 13.09 29.83
N ASP A 192 15.65 13.65 31.02
CA ASP A 192 15.12 14.96 31.39
C ASP A 192 15.72 16.06 30.49
N ASP A 193 17.00 15.94 30.13
CA ASP A 193 17.69 16.86 29.24
C ASP A 193 17.21 16.68 27.80
N VAL A 194 17.07 15.42 27.34
CA VAL A 194 16.43 15.08 26.06
C VAL A 194 15.05 15.72 25.96
N PHE A 195 14.22 15.61 27.00
CA PHE A 195 12.87 16.16 27.00
C PHE A 195 12.85 17.69 26.98
N ARG A 196 13.72 18.37 27.75
CA ARG A 196 13.86 19.84 27.71
C ARG A 196 14.31 20.33 26.33
N ILE A 197 15.31 19.68 25.73
CA ILE A 197 15.81 20.01 24.38
C ILE A 197 14.72 19.76 23.33
N TRP A 198 14.05 18.61 23.40
CA TRP A 198 12.94 18.24 22.50
C TRP A 198 11.78 19.24 22.58
N LEU A 199 11.36 19.61 23.80
CA LEU A 199 10.29 20.58 24.01
C LEU A 199 10.67 21.95 23.44
N SER A 200 11.91 22.40 23.67
CA SER A 200 12.42 23.66 23.12
C SER A 200 12.41 23.68 21.59
N MET A 201 12.97 22.65 20.92
CA MET A 201 12.96 22.57 19.46
C MET A 201 11.53 22.43 18.89
N LYS A 202 10.64 21.75 19.61
CA LYS A 202 9.24 21.56 19.20
C LYS A 202 8.48 22.88 19.23
N MET A 203 8.60 23.64 20.33
CA MET A 203 7.97 24.95 20.48
C MET A 203 8.52 25.96 19.46
N SER A 204 9.85 26.01 19.27
CA SER A 204 10.51 26.80 18.23
C SER A 204 9.90 26.52 16.84
N THR A 205 9.74 25.24 16.48
CA THR A 205 9.15 24.82 15.22
C THR A 205 7.64 25.08 15.11
N ILE A 206 6.90 25.13 16.23
CA ILE A 206 5.47 25.47 16.21
C ILE A 206 5.26 26.96 15.93
N PHE A 207 6.01 27.83 16.62
CA PHE A 207 5.76 29.26 16.55
C PHE A 207 6.44 29.93 15.36
N ILE A 208 7.75 29.73 15.17
CA ILE A 208 8.53 30.59 14.26
C ILE A 208 8.11 30.44 12.78
N PRO A 209 7.96 29.23 12.20
CA PRO A 209 7.51 29.08 10.81
C PRO A 209 6.07 29.56 10.58
N PHE A 210 5.18 29.36 11.56
CA PHE A 210 3.78 29.76 11.46
C PHE A 210 3.62 31.29 11.52
N TRP A 211 4.21 31.93 12.53
CA TRP A 211 4.23 33.38 12.65
C TRP A 211 5.03 34.05 11.53
N GLY A 212 6.10 33.44 11.04
CA GLY A 212 6.87 33.94 9.90
C GLY A 212 6.05 34.00 8.60
N VAL A 213 5.23 32.97 8.33
CA VAL A 213 4.31 32.95 7.17
C VAL A 213 3.16 33.96 7.35
N LEU A 214 2.58 34.08 8.55
CA LEU A 214 1.58 35.12 8.85
C LEU A 214 2.14 36.53 8.64
N LEU A 215 3.33 36.80 9.17
CA LEU A 215 4.01 38.09 9.03
C LEU A 215 4.32 38.39 7.56
N TRP A 216 4.77 37.38 6.80
CA TRP A 216 5.02 37.54 5.37
C TRP A 216 3.75 37.93 4.61
N MET A 217 2.62 37.26 4.86
CA MET A 217 1.35 37.62 4.20
C MET A 217 0.82 39.00 4.61
N ALA A 218 0.96 39.38 5.89
CA ALA A 218 0.53 40.70 6.37
C ALA A 218 1.36 41.86 5.82
N TYR A 219 2.68 41.68 5.64
CA TYR A 219 3.59 42.70 5.13
C TYR A 219 3.81 42.65 3.60
N ARG A 220 3.26 41.66 2.90
CA ARG A 220 3.41 41.56 1.45
C ARG A 220 2.60 42.66 0.74
N PRO A 221 3.24 43.60 0.03
CA PRO A 221 2.49 44.60 -0.72
C PRO A 221 1.75 43.94 -1.88
N LYS A 222 0.56 44.44 -2.22
CA LYS A 222 -0.27 43.98 -3.37
C LYS A 222 0.30 44.39 -4.73
N ILE A 223 1.62 44.27 -4.91
CA ILE A 223 2.23 44.18 -6.24
C ILE A 223 1.92 42.77 -6.77
N GLY A 224 1.58 42.68 -8.06
CA GLY A 224 1.21 41.42 -8.73
C GLY A 224 2.35 40.38 -8.80
N LYS A 225 2.31 39.48 -9.79
CA LYS A 225 3.15 38.25 -9.91
C LYS A 225 4.69 38.40 -9.86
N LYS A 226 5.24 39.61 -9.69
CA LYS A 226 6.68 39.83 -9.53
C LYS A 226 7.12 39.56 -8.08
N ILE A 227 8.26 38.88 -7.93
CA ILE A 227 8.92 38.69 -6.63
C ILE A 227 9.31 40.07 -6.08
N CYS A 228 8.87 40.39 -4.87
CA CYS A 228 9.18 41.65 -4.21
C CYS A 228 10.52 41.56 -3.45
N SER A 229 11.14 42.70 -3.14
CA SER A 229 12.30 42.74 -2.23
C SER A 229 11.94 42.17 -0.85
N THR A 230 10.72 42.42 -0.38
CA THR A 230 10.17 41.83 0.86
C THR A 230 10.19 40.30 0.84
N ASP A 231 9.86 39.66 -0.29
CA ASP A 231 9.86 38.19 -0.41
C ASP A 231 11.28 37.61 -0.21
N TRP A 232 12.32 38.32 -0.68
CA TRP A 232 13.72 37.94 -0.46
C TRP A 232 14.15 38.11 1.01
N VAL A 233 13.68 39.14 1.72
CA VAL A 233 13.98 39.34 3.14
C VAL A 233 13.41 38.18 3.97
N PHE A 234 12.15 37.80 3.73
CA PHE A 234 11.54 36.64 4.42
C PHE A 234 12.23 35.32 4.06
N PHE A 235 12.65 35.13 2.81
CA PHE A 235 13.42 33.95 2.41
C PHE A 235 14.78 33.86 3.13
N ILE A 236 15.55 34.95 3.17
CA ILE A 236 16.85 34.99 3.86
C ILE A 236 16.68 34.79 5.36
N ALA A 237 15.69 35.44 5.98
CA ALA A 237 15.37 35.25 7.41
C ALA A 237 15.01 33.78 7.73
N TYR A 238 14.26 33.11 6.85
CA TYR A 238 13.92 31.70 6.99
C TYR A 238 15.15 30.77 6.83
N ILE A 239 16.07 31.07 5.90
CA ILE A 239 17.35 30.32 5.78
C ILE A 239 18.21 30.50 7.03
N ILE A 240 18.33 31.74 7.54
CA ILE A 240 19.04 32.02 8.81
C ILE A 240 18.40 31.24 9.95
N TYR A 241 17.06 31.22 10.06
CA TYR A 241 16.36 30.42 11.06
C TYR A 241 16.71 28.92 10.97
N GLN A 242 16.72 28.33 9.78
CA GLN A 242 17.06 26.91 9.61
C GLN A 242 18.51 26.59 10.01
N VAL A 243 19.46 27.48 9.67
CA VAL A 243 20.87 27.33 10.07
C VAL A 243 21.02 27.47 11.60
N VAL A 244 20.38 28.47 12.20
CA VAL A 244 20.38 28.68 13.66
C VAL A 244 19.74 27.50 14.37
N PHE A 245 18.57 27.03 13.93
CA PHE A 245 17.90 25.86 14.51
C PHE A 245 18.80 24.61 14.48
N PHE A 246 19.46 24.35 13.35
CA PHE A 246 20.37 23.22 13.21
C PHE A 246 21.61 23.34 14.13
N MET A 247 22.23 24.53 14.18
CA MET A 247 23.39 24.81 15.04
C MET A 247 23.04 24.76 16.53
N THR A 248 21.89 25.30 16.93
CA THR A 248 21.41 25.31 18.32
C THR A 248 21.20 23.90 18.84
N SER A 249 20.49 23.05 18.09
CA SER A 249 20.31 21.64 18.47
C SER A 249 21.64 20.90 18.62
N PHE A 250 22.57 21.08 17.68
CA PHE A 250 23.90 20.46 17.73
C PHE A 250 24.73 20.93 18.94
N ARG A 251 24.69 22.23 19.27
CA ARG A 251 25.37 22.77 20.45
C ARG A 251 24.81 22.21 21.75
N PHE A 252 23.48 22.11 21.89
CA PHE A 252 22.88 21.50 23.09
C PHE A 252 23.24 20.03 23.25
N THR A 253 23.31 19.25 22.16
CA THR A 253 23.75 17.85 22.21
C THR A 253 25.15 17.68 22.80
N ILE A 254 26.09 18.56 22.43
CA ILE A 254 27.47 18.53 22.93
C ILE A 254 27.55 19.02 24.39
N ILE A 255 26.83 20.09 24.75
CA ILE A 255 26.89 20.68 26.10
C ILE A 255 26.31 19.75 27.17
N CYS A 256 25.28 18.97 26.83
CA CYS A 256 24.62 18.03 27.76
C CYS A 256 25.25 16.62 27.78
N ASP A 257 26.36 16.41 27.07
CA ASP A 257 27.09 15.13 26.93
C ASP A 257 26.16 13.89 26.84
N LEU A 258 25.29 13.92 25.83
CA LEU A 258 24.15 13.00 25.75
C LEU A 258 24.57 11.59 25.27
N PRO A 259 24.13 10.53 25.97
CA PRO A 259 24.30 9.14 25.56
C PRO A 259 23.94 8.86 24.10
N PRO A 260 24.53 7.83 23.46
CA PRO A 260 24.44 7.64 22.02
C PRO A 260 23.00 7.48 21.49
N ALA A 261 22.12 6.77 22.19
CA ALA A 261 20.72 6.63 21.73
C ALA A 261 19.88 7.88 22.06
N SER A 262 20.10 8.52 23.22
CA SER A 262 19.53 9.83 23.55
C SER A 262 19.86 10.88 22.48
N THR A 263 21.11 10.93 22.04
CA THR A 263 21.59 11.78 20.93
C THR A 263 20.90 11.42 19.60
N ALA A 264 20.73 10.13 19.29
CA ALA A 264 20.02 9.67 18.09
C ALA A 264 18.53 10.10 18.06
N ILE A 265 17.85 10.10 19.21
CA ILE A 265 16.47 10.60 19.33
C ILE A 265 16.41 12.10 19.03
N VAL A 266 17.26 12.91 19.67
CA VAL A 266 17.30 14.36 19.53
C VAL A 266 17.60 14.76 18.07
N THR A 267 18.62 14.15 17.47
CA THR A 267 19.01 14.41 16.06
C THR A 267 17.98 13.90 15.06
N GLY A 268 17.33 12.77 15.32
CA GLY A 268 16.24 12.25 14.50
C GLY A 268 15.03 13.19 14.45
N GLU A 269 14.57 13.70 15.60
CA GLU A 269 13.49 14.70 15.63
C GLU A 269 13.93 16.06 15.06
N GLN A 270 15.17 16.51 15.30
CA GLN A 270 15.73 17.70 14.66
C GLN A 270 15.58 17.64 13.13
N VAL A 271 16.01 16.55 12.49
CA VAL A 271 15.89 16.36 11.04
C VAL A 271 14.42 16.31 10.60
N ARG A 272 13.55 15.63 11.36
CA ARG A 272 12.10 15.58 11.09
C ARG A 272 11.47 16.98 11.11
N LEU A 273 11.82 17.82 12.08
CA LEU A 273 11.28 19.17 12.24
C LEU A 273 11.77 20.13 11.15
N ILE A 274 13.04 20.03 10.72
CA ILE A 274 13.58 20.77 9.56
C ILE A 274 12.82 20.41 8.28
N MET A 275 12.63 19.12 8.01
CA MET A 275 11.87 18.67 6.84
C MET A 275 10.41 19.16 6.84
N LYS A 276 9.74 19.16 8.00
CA LYS A 276 8.35 19.62 8.13
C LYS A 276 8.19 21.12 8.01
N SER A 277 9.06 21.92 8.65
CA SER A 277 9.04 23.37 8.51
C SER A 277 9.27 23.80 7.06
N HIS A 278 10.21 23.17 6.35
CA HIS A 278 10.41 23.37 4.91
C HIS A 278 9.20 22.96 4.06
N ALA A 279 8.57 21.82 4.35
CA ALA A 279 7.37 21.38 3.63
C ALA A 279 6.18 22.33 3.80
N PHE A 280 6.01 22.93 4.98
CA PHE A 280 4.99 23.94 5.24
C PHE A 280 5.28 25.26 4.52
N VAL A 281 6.49 25.82 4.68
CA VAL A 281 6.87 27.10 4.03
C VAL A 281 6.81 26.98 2.50
N ARG A 282 7.28 25.87 1.92
CA ARG A 282 7.15 25.59 0.48
C ARG A 282 5.69 25.58 0.01
N TYR A 283 4.77 25.04 0.81
CA TYR A 283 3.35 25.02 0.46
C TYR A 283 2.73 26.43 0.55
N ALA A 284 3.06 27.19 1.58
CA ALA A 284 2.63 28.58 1.73
C ALA A 284 3.08 29.46 0.55
N ILE A 285 4.35 29.33 0.14
CA ILE A 285 4.91 29.97 -1.05
C ILE A 285 4.05 29.63 -2.28
N GLY A 286 3.77 28.34 -2.53
CA GLY A 286 2.96 27.90 -3.66
C GLY A 286 1.59 28.58 -3.72
N ARG A 287 0.85 28.54 -2.60
CA ARG A 287 -0.48 29.17 -2.51
C ARG A 287 -0.47 30.67 -2.80
N ILE A 288 0.45 31.43 -2.20
CA ILE A 288 0.52 32.89 -2.34
C ILE A 288 0.80 33.31 -3.79
N PHE A 289 1.60 32.54 -4.55
CA PHE A 289 1.86 32.80 -5.97
C PHE A 289 0.78 32.27 -6.93
N GLU A 290 -0.07 31.34 -6.49
CA GLU A 290 -1.27 30.88 -7.22
C GLU A 290 -2.42 31.88 -7.07
N GLU A 291 -2.68 32.39 -5.86
CA GLU A 291 -3.77 33.34 -5.57
C GLU A 291 -3.60 34.68 -6.30
N GLY A 292 -2.35 35.14 -6.49
CA GLY A 292 -2.02 36.29 -7.34
C GLY A 292 -2.24 36.08 -8.85
N GLN A 293 -2.81 34.95 -9.29
CA GLN A 293 -3.22 34.72 -10.67
C GLN A 293 -4.69 35.08 -10.93
N ASP A 294 -5.57 34.75 -10.00
CA ASP A 294 -7.01 34.93 -10.18
C ASP A 294 -7.42 36.42 -10.15
N GLU A 295 -6.72 37.24 -9.37
CA GLU A 295 -6.94 38.72 -9.31
C GLU A 295 -6.50 39.45 -10.60
N SER A 296 -5.82 38.77 -11.54
CA SER A 296 -5.24 39.38 -12.76
C SER A 296 -6.06 39.19 -14.05
N THR A 297 -7.25 38.57 -13.97
CA THR A 297 -8.10 38.30 -15.14
C THR A 297 -9.47 38.96 -14.98
N PRO A 298 -9.94 39.83 -15.91
CA PRO A 298 -11.28 40.37 -15.83
C PRO A 298 -12.32 39.24 -16.01
N PRO A 299 -13.48 39.29 -15.31
CA PRO A 299 -14.50 38.27 -15.47
C PRO A 299 -15.09 38.36 -16.88
N SER A 300 -15.04 37.26 -17.62
CA SER A 300 -15.61 37.12 -18.96
C SER A 300 -16.03 35.67 -19.19
N PRO A 301 -17.04 35.44 -20.04
CA PRO A 301 -18.24 34.80 -19.56
C PRO A 301 -18.23 33.28 -19.65
N THR A 302 -18.97 32.67 -18.72
CA THR A 302 -19.95 31.61 -19.00
C THR A 302 -19.57 30.61 -20.10
N THR A 303 -18.83 29.56 -19.74
CA THR A 303 -18.89 28.31 -20.51
C THR A 303 -20.17 27.56 -20.12
N THR A 304 -21.31 28.02 -20.65
CA THR A 304 -22.52 27.19 -20.73
C THR A 304 -22.23 25.98 -21.60
N VAL A 305 -22.00 24.82 -20.98
CA VAL A 305 -22.19 23.55 -21.66
C VAL A 305 -23.69 23.31 -21.73
N THR A 306 -24.29 23.64 -22.88
CA THR A 306 -25.68 23.34 -23.20
C THR A 306 -25.88 21.84 -23.36
N ALA A 307 -26.56 21.22 -22.41
CA ALA A 307 -27.27 19.96 -22.59
C ALA A 307 -28.60 20.07 -21.86
N ALA A 308 -29.70 20.10 -22.62
CA ALA A 308 -31.04 20.36 -22.10
C ALA A 308 -31.82 19.06 -21.81
N ILE A 309 -32.99 19.23 -21.19
CA ILE A 309 -34.16 18.33 -21.11
C ILE A 309 -34.32 17.54 -19.79
N ASN A 310 -35.16 18.11 -18.91
CA ASN A 310 -36.21 17.53 -18.06
C ASN A 310 -35.82 16.44 -17.02
N ASN A 311 -36.07 16.60 -15.71
CA ASN A 311 -37.40 16.89 -15.13
C ASN A 311 -37.34 17.31 -13.63
N HIS A 312 -38.50 17.72 -13.10
CA HIS A 312 -38.77 18.06 -11.69
C HIS A 312 -38.12 17.16 -10.62
N HIS A 313 -37.60 17.77 -9.55
CA HIS A 313 -38.16 17.55 -8.20
C HIS A 313 -37.76 18.66 -7.21
N HIS A 314 -38.73 19.17 -6.44
CA HIS A 314 -38.51 20.07 -5.31
C HIS A 314 -38.08 19.24 -4.09
N VAL A 315 -36.89 19.50 -3.53
CA VAL A 315 -36.53 19.14 -2.14
C VAL A 315 -35.66 20.24 -1.55
N ASN A 316 -36.21 20.97 -0.57
CA ASN A 316 -35.44 21.87 0.27
C ASN A 316 -34.72 21.06 1.36
N GLN A 317 -33.40 20.88 1.28
CA GLN A 317 -32.59 20.55 2.47
C GLN A 317 -31.10 20.85 2.32
N SER A 318 -30.49 21.36 3.40
CA SER A 318 -29.05 21.61 3.60
C SER A 318 -28.36 22.72 2.77
N ASN A 319 -28.75 23.97 3.01
CA ASN A 319 -27.85 25.14 2.81
C ASN A 319 -26.73 25.16 3.89
N SER A 320 -25.88 24.13 3.91
CA SER A 320 -24.82 23.95 4.92
C SER A 320 -23.52 23.45 4.32
N CYS A 321 -23.16 23.94 3.12
CA CYS A 321 -21.94 23.56 2.40
C CYS A 321 -21.23 24.76 1.73
N VAL A 322 -21.64 26.00 2.04
CA VAL A 322 -21.13 27.22 1.39
C VAL A 322 -20.81 28.31 2.44
N THR A 323 -20.09 27.95 3.51
CA THR A 323 -19.49 28.91 4.46
C THR A 323 -18.22 28.37 5.13
N GLU A 324 -17.40 27.62 4.37
CA GLU A 324 -15.99 27.38 4.69
C GLU A 324 -15.15 27.72 3.45
N LEU A 325 -15.10 29.01 3.08
CA LEU A 325 -13.92 29.53 2.40
C LEU A 325 -12.79 29.54 3.43
N GLU A 326 -12.06 28.43 3.48
CA GLU A 326 -11.08 28.15 4.52
C GLU A 326 -9.96 29.20 4.55
N GLU A 327 -10.01 30.09 5.54
CA GLU A 327 -9.02 31.15 5.75
C GLU A 327 -7.63 30.53 6.01
N PHE A 328 -6.72 30.69 5.05
CA PHE A 328 -5.34 30.26 5.15
C PHE A 328 -4.52 31.35 5.88
N PRO A 329 -3.75 31.03 6.94
CA PRO A 329 -3.32 29.71 7.39
C PRO A 329 -3.98 29.27 8.71
N ASN A 330 -4.51 28.04 8.76
CA ASN A 330 -5.14 27.52 9.98
C ASN A 330 -4.14 26.81 10.92
N PHE A 331 -4.00 27.31 12.15
CA PHE A 331 -3.08 26.77 13.16
C PHE A 331 -3.35 25.31 13.55
N SER A 332 -4.61 24.89 13.61
CA SER A 332 -4.99 23.51 13.99
C SER A 332 -4.50 22.50 12.96
N ARG A 333 -4.61 22.83 11.66
CA ARG A 333 -4.10 21.99 10.55
C ARG A 333 -2.57 21.91 10.55
N TYR A 334 -1.91 23.01 10.89
CA TYR A 334 -0.46 23.05 11.03
C TYR A 334 0.04 22.16 12.19
N LEU A 335 -0.60 22.26 13.37
CA LEU A 335 -0.29 21.42 14.53
C LEU A 335 -0.54 19.93 14.24
N TYR A 336 -1.65 19.60 13.58
CA TYR A 336 -1.95 18.24 13.12
C TYR A 336 -0.87 17.69 12.18
N PHE A 337 -0.44 18.48 11.19
CA PHE A 337 0.66 18.11 10.31
C PHE A 337 1.97 17.88 11.08
N LEU A 338 2.27 18.68 12.10
CA LEU A 338 3.51 18.53 12.88
C LEU A 338 3.61 17.19 13.61
N LEU A 339 2.48 16.58 13.97
CA LEU A 339 2.40 15.24 14.56
C LEU A 339 2.24 14.11 13.52
N ALA A 340 1.58 14.37 12.39
CA ALA A 340 1.30 13.38 11.35
C ALA A 340 2.54 12.58 10.89
N PRO A 341 2.41 11.30 10.51
CA PRO A 341 3.49 10.48 9.95
C PRO A 341 3.73 10.80 8.46
N THR A 342 3.79 12.08 8.11
CA THR A 342 4.00 12.59 6.75
C THR A 342 4.98 13.76 6.75
N LEU A 343 5.71 13.94 5.64
CA LEU A 343 6.66 15.03 5.42
C LEU A 343 6.20 16.03 4.32
N VAL A 344 4.95 15.93 3.87
CA VAL A 344 4.36 16.87 2.89
C VAL A 344 3.10 17.46 3.52
N TYR A 345 3.08 18.79 3.67
CA TYR A 345 1.93 19.53 4.15
C TYR A 345 0.80 19.52 3.11
N ARG A 346 -0.43 19.29 3.56
CA ARG A 346 -1.68 19.46 2.81
C ARG A 346 -2.77 19.85 3.81
N GLU A 347 -3.73 20.65 3.37
CA GLU A 347 -4.83 21.11 4.23
C GLU A 347 -5.84 19.99 4.56
N LYS A 348 -6.04 19.04 3.64
CA LYS A 348 -6.95 17.90 3.80
C LYS A 348 -6.22 16.58 3.57
N TYR A 349 -6.18 15.72 4.60
CA TYR A 349 -5.68 14.35 4.52
C TYR A 349 -6.85 13.36 4.46
N PRO A 350 -6.79 12.32 3.60
CA PRO A 350 -7.92 11.41 3.40
C PRO A 350 -8.11 10.45 4.59
N ARG A 351 -9.38 10.11 4.89
CA ARG A 351 -9.81 9.13 5.91
C ARG A 351 -10.55 7.96 5.23
N THR A 352 -10.46 6.76 5.78
CA THR A 352 -10.69 5.45 5.11
C THR A 352 -12.15 5.05 4.87
N ARG A 353 -12.41 4.32 3.76
CA ARG A 353 -13.44 3.24 3.74
C ARG A 353 -13.09 1.96 2.93
N SER A 354 -12.27 1.99 1.85
CA SER A 354 -11.63 0.79 1.20
C SER A 354 -10.73 1.15 -0.02
N ILE A 355 -9.60 0.45 -0.31
CA ILE A 355 -8.67 0.68 -1.48
C ILE A 355 -7.85 -0.58 -1.92
N ARG A 356 -7.33 -0.60 -3.19
CA ARG A 356 -6.56 -1.68 -3.87
C ARG A 356 -5.01 -1.64 -3.79
N TRP A 357 -4.39 -2.73 -4.26
CA TRP A 357 -2.99 -3.11 -4.05
C TRP A 357 -2.12 -3.57 -5.26
N TYR A 358 -2.69 -4.02 -6.39
CA TYR A 358 -1.91 -4.76 -7.42
C TYR A 358 -0.96 -3.92 -8.29
N PHE A 359 -1.31 -2.67 -8.61
CA PHE A 359 -0.59 -1.87 -9.62
C PHE A 359 0.88 -1.57 -9.28
N VAL A 360 1.27 -1.61 -8.00
CA VAL A 360 2.65 -1.31 -7.58
C VAL A 360 3.58 -2.51 -7.81
N PHE A 361 3.08 -3.75 -7.71
CA PHE A 361 3.91 -4.95 -7.89
C PHE A 361 4.33 -5.15 -9.36
N SER A 362 3.43 -4.84 -10.30
CA SER A 362 3.72 -4.91 -11.75
C SER A 362 4.91 -4.02 -12.16
N ASN A 363 5.08 -2.86 -11.51
CA ASN A 363 6.19 -1.94 -11.78
C ASN A 363 7.53 -2.36 -11.15
N PHE A 364 7.55 -3.35 -10.23
CA PHE A 364 8.79 -3.85 -9.63
C PHE A 364 9.28 -5.16 -10.25
N LEU A 365 8.41 -5.87 -10.98
CA LEU A 365 8.80 -7.06 -11.76
C LEU A 365 9.22 -6.74 -13.20
N GLN A 366 8.93 -5.54 -13.70
CA GLN A 366 9.27 -5.14 -15.06
C GLN A 366 10.65 -4.47 -15.15
N GLY A 367 11.71 -5.29 -15.02
CA GLY A 367 13.05 -4.89 -15.46
C GLY A 367 14.18 -4.97 -14.42
N SER A 368 14.46 -6.15 -13.87
CA SER A 368 15.81 -6.50 -13.38
C SER A 368 15.97 -8.02 -13.35
N GLY A 369 17.09 -8.53 -13.89
CA GLY A 369 17.33 -9.98 -14.00
C GLY A 369 17.41 -10.66 -12.64
N ARG A 370 17.11 -11.96 -12.58
CA ARG A 370 17.07 -12.75 -11.32
C ARG A 370 18.36 -12.62 -10.50
N GLY A 371 19.52 -12.49 -11.16
CA GLY A 371 20.82 -12.25 -10.51
C GLY A 371 20.99 -10.87 -9.87
N TRP A 372 20.32 -9.82 -10.35
CA TRP A 372 20.41 -8.48 -9.77
C TRP A 372 19.75 -8.41 -8.38
N ASN A 373 18.63 -9.11 -8.20
CA ASN A 373 18.01 -9.23 -6.88
C ASN A 373 18.94 -9.95 -5.88
N VAL A 374 19.66 -10.99 -6.32
CA VAL A 374 20.65 -11.68 -5.48
C VAL A 374 21.82 -10.76 -5.15
N ALA A 375 22.33 -9.99 -6.12
CA ALA A 375 23.38 -9.01 -5.91
C ALA A 375 22.97 -7.90 -4.91
N ILE A 376 21.73 -7.39 -5.00
CA ILE A 376 21.17 -6.43 -4.03
C ILE A 376 21.19 -7.02 -2.62
N TRP A 377 20.72 -8.25 -2.42
CA TRP A 377 20.71 -8.87 -1.09
C TRP A 377 22.12 -9.12 -0.55
N ILE A 378 23.06 -9.59 -1.37
CA ILE A 378 24.46 -9.78 -0.96
C ILE A 378 25.10 -8.45 -0.55
N LEU A 379 24.95 -7.40 -1.38
CA LEU A 379 25.48 -6.06 -1.07
C LEU A 379 24.81 -5.45 0.16
N LEU A 380 23.52 -5.71 0.39
CA LEU A 380 22.80 -5.27 1.57
C LEU A 380 23.36 -5.95 2.83
N PHE A 381 23.51 -7.27 2.85
CA PHE A 381 24.04 -7.99 4.02
C PHE A 381 25.51 -7.62 4.30
N ILE A 382 26.36 -7.53 3.27
CA ILE A 382 27.75 -7.11 3.42
C ILE A 382 27.82 -5.67 3.93
N GLY A 383 27.06 -4.74 3.36
CA GLY A 383 27.06 -3.34 3.76
C GLY A 383 26.57 -3.13 5.19
N TRP A 384 25.47 -3.78 5.59
CA TRP A 384 24.99 -3.72 6.99
C TRP A 384 25.99 -4.33 7.97
N GLY A 385 26.59 -5.48 7.63
CA GLY A 385 27.63 -6.11 8.45
C GLY A 385 28.87 -5.23 8.61
N GLN A 386 29.39 -4.69 7.51
CA GLN A 386 30.53 -3.77 7.52
C GLN A 386 30.25 -2.51 8.36
N MET A 387 29.08 -1.89 8.20
CA MET A 387 28.69 -0.72 8.98
C MET A 387 28.64 -1.03 10.47
N ILE A 388 27.94 -2.09 10.89
CA ILE A 388 27.84 -2.46 12.31
C ILE A 388 29.22 -2.75 12.90
N CYS A 389 30.05 -3.57 12.24
CA CYS A 389 31.38 -3.90 12.71
C CYS A 389 32.29 -2.67 12.83
N LEU A 390 32.38 -1.84 11.79
CA LEU A 390 33.29 -0.68 11.79
C LEU A 390 32.84 0.39 12.79
N TYR A 391 31.54 0.68 12.92
CA TYR A 391 31.04 1.61 13.94
C TYR A 391 31.31 1.10 15.36
N SER A 392 31.07 -0.20 15.63
CA SER A 392 31.36 -0.77 16.95
C SER A 392 32.85 -0.73 17.27
N MET A 393 33.71 -1.16 16.35
CA MET A 393 35.17 -1.17 16.55
C MET A 393 35.72 0.24 16.78
N GLU A 394 35.31 1.23 15.99
CA GLU A 394 35.75 2.62 16.16
C GLU A 394 35.27 3.22 17.50
N TRP A 395 34.05 2.90 17.93
CA TRP A 395 33.51 3.36 19.21
C TRP A 395 34.25 2.75 20.40
N TYR A 396 34.55 1.44 20.37
CA TYR A 396 35.37 0.80 21.40
C TYR A 396 36.83 1.30 21.37
N ALA A 397 37.41 1.53 20.19
CA ALA A 397 38.76 2.09 20.06
C ALA A 397 38.86 3.49 20.70
N ARG A 398 37.87 4.38 20.46
CA ARG A 398 37.81 5.71 21.09
C ARG A 398 37.59 5.70 22.60
N LYS A 399 37.06 4.60 23.17
CA LYS A 399 36.94 4.42 24.62
C LYS A 399 38.20 3.88 25.28
N ASN A 400 38.88 2.95 24.61
CA ASN A 400 40.00 2.19 25.19
C ASN A 400 41.37 2.84 24.93
N CYS A 401 41.47 3.70 23.91
CA CYS A 401 42.74 4.30 23.47
C CYS A 401 42.71 5.83 23.69
N PRO A 402 43.78 6.43 24.23
CA PRO A 402 43.86 7.89 24.38
C PRO A 402 43.93 8.58 23.01
N PRO A 403 43.51 9.86 22.91
CA PRO A 403 43.60 10.63 21.68
C PRO A 403 45.06 10.79 21.26
N VAL A 404 45.39 10.37 20.03
CA VAL A 404 46.77 10.40 19.51
C VAL A 404 47.16 11.78 18.96
N MET A 405 46.16 12.61 18.58
CA MET A 405 46.36 13.89 17.91
C MET A 405 45.51 14.99 18.58
N ASP A 406 46.02 16.21 18.60
CA ASP A 406 45.31 17.37 19.16
C ASP A 406 44.33 18.03 18.17
N GLY A 407 43.26 18.60 18.72
CA GLY A 407 42.30 19.42 17.97
C GLY A 407 41.41 18.65 16.99
N TYR A 408 40.92 19.35 15.95
CA TYR A 408 39.89 18.85 15.04
C TYR A 408 40.31 17.64 14.18
N LEU A 409 41.62 17.42 13.97
CA LEU A 409 42.14 16.28 13.21
C LEU A 409 41.81 14.94 13.88
N ASN A 410 41.67 14.92 15.21
CA ASN A 410 41.31 13.75 15.99
C ASN A 410 39.86 13.26 15.76
N PHE A 411 38.99 14.12 15.21
CA PHE A 411 37.65 13.73 14.80
C PHE A 411 37.68 12.96 13.46
N PHE A 412 38.46 13.45 12.49
CA PHE A 412 38.50 12.88 11.13
C PHE A 412 39.36 11.62 11.01
N MET A 413 40.35 11.42 11.88
CA MET A 413 41.22 10.25 11.81
C MET A 413 40.64 9.07 12.63
N PRO A 414 40.54 7.85 12.05
CA PRO A 414 39.88 6.73 12.71
C PRO A 414 40.80 6.05 13.74
N HIS A 415 40.30 5.90 14.96
CA HIS A 415 41.04 5.31 16.09
C HIS A 415 41.29 3.80 15.92
N ILE A 416 40.47 3.10 15.14
CA ILE A 416 40.70 1.69 14.77
C ILE A 416 42.05 1.46 14.05
N ILE A 417 42.58 2.47 13.34
CA ILE A 417 43.89 2.40 12.66
C ILE A 417 44.99 3.01 13.54
N LEU A 418 44.67 4.07 14.29
CA LEU A 418 45.63 4.82 15.10
C LEU A 418 45.97 4.19 16.45
N CYS A 419 45.09 3.37 17.03
CA CYS A 419 45.32 2.86 18.38
C CYS A 419 46.57 1.95 18.39
N PRO A 420 47.64 2.33 19.10
CA PRO A 420 48.87 1.57 19.08
C PRO A 420 48.68 0.23 19.82
N SER A 421 49.03 -0.87 19.19
CA SER A 421 48.93 -2.23 19.73
C SER A 421 50.00 -2.55 20.78
N THR A 422 50.43 -1.56 21.57
CA THR A 422 51.61 -1.63 22.42
C THR A 422 51.26 -1.75 23.90
N ASN A 423 51.70 -2.88 24.47
CA ASN A 423 51.93 -3.14 25.91
C ASN A 423 50.76 -3.70 26.73
N TYR A 424 50.26 -4.87 26.33
CA TYR A 424 49.91 -5.92 27.31
C TYR A 424 51.19 -6.52 27.94
N THR A 425 51.96 -5.68 28.65
CA THR A 425 53.17 -6.07 29.38
C THR A 425 53.27 -5.28 30.68
N GLY A 426 52.75 -5.86 31.76
CA GLY A 426 52.94 -5.37 33.12
C GLY A 426 51.70 -4.75 33.78
N HIS A 427 50.86 -5.58 34.36
CA HIS A 427 50.82 -5.69 35.83
C HIS A 427 50.20 -7.03 36.23
N GLY A 428 50.94 -7.80 37.02
CA GLY A 428 50.42 -8.92 37.82
C GLY A 428 50.26 -8.50 39.27
#